data_AF-A0A0K9FAS1-F1
#
_entry.id   AF-A0A0K9FAS1-F1
#
_cell.length_a   1.000
_cell.length_b   1.000
_cell.length_c   1.000
_cell.angle_alpha   90.00
_cell.angle_beta   90.00
_cell.angle_gamma   90.00
#
_symmetry.space_group_name_H-M   'P 1'
#
loop_
_entity.id
_entity.type
_entity.pdbx_description
1 polymer ?
#
loop_
_entity_poly.entity_id
_entity_poly.type
_entity_poly.pdbx_seq_one_letter_code
_entity_poly.pdbx_strand_id
1 'polypeptide(L)'
;MNEEYLIGRITVHFGIDIVSLVHKVHGRFSYMDLVEGDHIEVKEDDQYKAITIKDILDKIVEHDSSQVWNRGSSIYEGAQVRVKLDPQGNKLAVLTEKSLKINKVMFALKQGFITHEQATQAFLQLELENDE
;
A
#
# COMPACT_ATOMS: atom_id res chain seq x y z
N MET A 1 -3.78 28.20 -5.93
CA MET A 1 -3.49 26.92 -6.61
C MET A 1 -4.62 25.98 -6.25
N ASN A 2 -5.32 25.42 -7.24
CA ASN A 2 -6.33 24.38 -6.97
C ASN A 2 -5.56 23.09 -6.67
N GLU A 3 -5.56 22.68 -5.41
CA GLU A 3 -4.93 21.42 -5.04
C GLU A 3 -5.80 20.28 -5.60
N GLU A 4 -5.30 19.57 -6.61
CA GLU A 4 -5.99 18.42 -7.19
C GLU A 4 -5.80 17.21 -6.27
N TYR A 5 -6.92 16.76 -5.69
CA TYR A 5 -6.96 15.55 -4.88
C TYR A 5 -7.50 14.39 -5.72
N LEU A 6 -6.88 13.21 -5.57
CA LEU A 6 -7.49 11.95 -5.95
C LEU A 6 -8.33 11.42 -4.80
N ILE A 7 -9.60 11.15 -5.07
CA ILE A 7 -10.53 10.59 -4.10
C ILE A 7 -10.70 9.10 -4.42
N GLY A 8 -10.54 8.26 -3.40
CA GLY A 8 -10.64 6.81 -3.54
C GLY A 8 -10.86 6.12 -2.21
N ARG A 9 -10.61 4.82 -2.18
CA ARG A 9 -10.64 3.98 -0.99
C ARG A 9 -9.28 3.37 -0.75
N ILE A 10 -8.91 3.20 0.51
CA ILE A 10 -7.67 2.52 0.89
C ILE A 10 -7.84 1.01 0.76
N THR A 11 -6.79 0.34 0.31
CA THR A 11 -6.60 -1.10 0.49
C THR A 11 -5.17 -1.38 0.97
N VAL A 12 -5.02 -2.38 1.83
CA VAL A 12 -3.76 -2.72 2.50
C VAL A 12 -3.41 -4.17 2.24
N HIS A 13 -2.18 -4.39 1.77
CA HIS A 13 -1.60 -5.70 1.51
C HIS A 13 -0.55 -6.02 2.59
N PHE A 14 -1.01 -6.50 3.75
CA PHE A 14 -0.16 -6.75 4.93
C PHE A 14 0.99 -7.74 4.72
N GLY A 15 0.87 -8.71 3.81
CA GLY A 15 1.98 -9.62 3.50
C GLY A 15 3.20 -8.92 2.89
N ILE A 16 3.00 -7.74 2.29
CA ILE A 16 4.03 -6.99 1.56
C ILE A 16 4.12 -5.52 1.97
N ASP A 17 3.38 -5.13 3.02
CA ASP A 17 3.31 -3.78 3.59
C ASP A 17 3.03 -2.69 2.53
N ILE A 18 2.16 -2.98 1.56
CA ILE A 18 1.74 -2.03 0.52
C ILE A 18 0.36 -1.49 0.86
N VAL A 19 0.23 -0.16 0.79
CA VAL A 19 -1.05 0.54 0.88
C VAL A 19 -1.34 1.15 -0.48
N SER A 20 -2.52 0.93 -1.02
CA SER A 20 -2.91 1.46 -2.33
C SER A 20 -4.22 2.24 -2.24
N LEU A 21 -4.31 3.31 -3.02
CA LEU A 21 -5.54 4.02 -3.31
C LEU A 21 -6.26 3.33 -4.48
N VAL A 22 -7.45 2.82 -4.23
CA VAL A 22 -8.38 2.36 -5.25
C VAL A 22 -9.31 3.51 -5.63
N HIS A 23 -9.16 4.04 -6.84
CA HIS A 23 -9.96 5.16 -7.33
C HIS A 23 -10.61 4.82 -8.68
N LYS A 24 -11.73 5.48 -8.99
CA LYS A 24 -12.49 5.22 -10.21
C LYS A 24 -12.23 6.31 -11.25
N VAL A 25 -11.68 5.91 -12.38
CA VAL A 25 -11.37 6.78 -13.52
C VAL A 25 -12.16 6.30 -14.72
N HIS A 26 -13.04 7.14 -15.28
CA HIS A 26 -13.87 6.80 -16.45
C HIS A 26 -14.61 5.45 -16.33
N GLY A 27 -15.15 5.15 -15.15
CA GLY A 27 -15.89 3.89 -14.95
C GLY A 27 -15.03 2.69 -14.53
N ARG A 28 -13.70 2.79 -14.61
CA ARG A 28 -12.76 1.69 -14.31
C ARG A 28 -12.03 1.93 -13.00
N PHE A 29 -11.73 0.85 -12.28
CA PHE A 29 -10.89 0.92 -11.09
C PHE A 29 -9.42 1.02 -11.50
N SER A 30 -8.72 1.96 -10.87
CA SER A 30 -7.29 2.16 -10.96
C SER A 30 -6.69 2.10 -9.56
N TYR A 31 -5.47 1.60 -9.48
CA TYR A 31 -4.73 1.41 -8.23
C TYR A 31 -3.51 2.31 -8.28
N MET A 32 -3.30 3.06 -7.21
CA MET A 32 -2.11 3.88 -7.00
C MET A 32 -1.48 3.47 -5.69
N ASP A 33 -0.27 2.91 -5.75
CA ASP A 33 0.49 2.60 -4.55
C ASP A 33 0.87 3.91 -3.85
N LEU A 34 0.60 3.94 -2.55
CA LEU A 34 0.84 5.09 -1.69
C LEU A 34 2.13 4.86 -0.90
N VAL A 35 2.87 5.95 -0.69
CA VAL A 35 4.17 5.93 0.02
C VAL A 35 4.14 6.88 1.21
N GLU A 36 5.08 6.76 2.15
CA GLU A 36 5.11 7.56 3.38
C GLU A 36 5.05 9.08 3.15
N GLY A 37 5.60 9.55 2.02
CA GLY A 37 5.57 10.97 1.64
C GLY A 37 4.22 11.46 1.12
N ASP A 38 3.23 10.58 0.97
CA ASP A 38 1.92 10.95 0.44
C ASP A 38 1.06 11.63 1.50
N HIS A 39 0.52 12.79 1.14
CA HIS A 39 -0.44 13.49 1.98
C HIS A 39 -1.82 12.87 1.81
N ILE A 40 -2.20 12.02 2.77
CA ILE A 40 -3.43 11.25 2.79
C ILE A 40 -4.34 11.82 3.86
N GLU A 41 -5.61 12.02 3.52
CA GLU A 41 -6.61 12.41 4.48
C GLU A 41 -7.82 11.48 4.40
N VAL A 42 -8.17 10.90 5.52
CA VAL A 42 -9.32 10.00 5.65
C VAL A 42 -10.57 10.80 6.02
N LYS A 43 -11.69 10.42 5.41
CA LYS A 43 -13.00 10.96 5.75
C LYS A 43 -13.51 10.29 7.03
N GLU A 44 -13.57 11.07 8.11
CA GLU A 44 -14.19 10.71 9.39
C GLU A 44 -15.41 11.62 9.58
N ASP A 45 -16.61 11.05 9.55
CA ASP A 45 -17.89 11.78 9.58
C ASP A 45 -17.96 12.91 8.51
N ASP A 46 -17.98 14.17 8.97
CA ASP A 46 -18.05 15.38 8.14
C ASP A 46 -16.68 16.06 7.94
N GLN A 47 -15.59 15.48 8.44
CA GLN A 47 -14.26 16.07 8.40
C GLN A 47 -13.24 15.16 7.71
N TYR A 48 -12.17 15.77 7.19
CA TYR A 48 -11.00 15.06 6.70
C TYR A 48 -9.88 15.20 7.71
N LYS A 49 -9.29 14.06 8.07
CA LYS A 49 -8.18 13.98 9.02
C LYS A 49 -6.95 13.44 8.32
N ALA A 50 -5.83 14.15 8.46
CA ALA A 50 -4.55 13.70 7.92
C ALA A 50 -4.08 12.43 8.63
N ILE A 51 -3.61 11.47 7.83
CA ILE A 51 -3.03 10.20 8.29
C ILE A 51 -1.79 9.88 7.46
N THR A 52 -0.88 9.07 8.01
CA THR A 52 0.31 8.58 7.31
C THR A 52 0.16 7.11 6.91
N ILE A 53 1.02 6.63 6.01
CA ILE A 53 1.10 5.19 5.69
C ILE A 53 1.43 4.37 6.93
N LYS A 54 2.33 4.89 7.77
CA LYS A 54 2.64 4.25 9.05
C LYS A 54 1.40 4.12 9.94
N ASP A 55 0.56 5.15 10.04
CA ASP A 55 -0.70 5.05 10.80
C ASP A 55 -1.65 3.98 10.23
N ILE A 56 -1.61 3.75 8.92
CA ILE A 56 -2.43 2.73 8.24
C ILE A 56 -1.91 1.32 8.55
N LEU A 57 -0.60 1.13 8.51
CA LEU A 57 0.06 -0.15 8.76
C LEU A 57 0.08 -0.51 10.25
N ASP A 58 0.30 0.45 11.14
CA ASP A 58 0.40 0.22 12.59
C ASP A 58 -0.97 -0.07 13.24
N LYS A 59 -2.07 0.44 12.64
CA LYS A 59 -3.43 0.24 13.19
C LYS A 59 -4.09 -1.01 12.61
N ILE A 60 -3.52 -2.15 12.96
CA ILE A 60 -4.05 -3.46 12.64
C ILE A 60 -5.18 -3.81 13.61
N VAL A 61 -6.33 -4.23 13.07
CA VAL A 61 -7.39 -4.92 13.80
C VAL A 61 -6.92 -6.36 13.99
N GLU A 62 -6.70 -6.77 15.24
CA GLU A 62 -6.53 -8.19 15.59
C GLU A 62 -7.85 -8.92 15.31
N HIS A 63 -8.01 -9.45 14.10
CA HIS A 63 -9.10 -10.37 13.78
C HIS A 63 -8.53 -11.76 13.46
N ASP A 64 -8.77 -12.65 14.42
CA ASP A 64 -8.75 -14.11 14.40
C ASP A 64 -7.57 -14.84 13.72
N SER A 65 -6.83 -15.54 14.56
CA SER A 65 -5.55 -16.23 14.34
C SER A 65 -5.54 -17.40 13.33
N SER A 66 -6.59 -17.60 12.52
CA SER A 66 -6.78 -18.83 11.72
C SER A 66 -6.53 -18.73 10.22
N GLN A 67 -6.15 -17.56 9.67
CA GLN A 67 -5.76 -17.45 8.24
C GLN A 67 -4.26 -17.23 8.09
N VAL A 68 -3.59 -18.26 7.56
CA VAL A 68 -2.12 -18.38 7.44
C VAL A 68 -1.50 -17.38 6.43
N TRP A 69 -2.30 -16.55 5.74
CA TRP A 69 -1.81 -15.71 4.64
C TRP A 69 -2.15 -14.21 4.74
N ASN A 70 -2.91 -13.76 5.74
CA ASN A 70 -3.21 -12.34 5.96
C ASN A 70 -3.55 -12.11 7.44
N ARG A 71 -2.54 -11.86 8.29
CA ARG A 71 -2.77 -11.50 9.70
C ARG A 71 -2.84 -9.98 9.89
N GLY A 72 -3.78 -9.35 9.19
CA GLY A 72 -4.11 -7.95 9.46
C GLY A 72 -5.25 -7.43 8.61
N SER A 73 -6.10 -6.61 9.22
CA SER A 73 -7.01 -5.68 8.54
C SER A 73 -6.71 -4.31 9.13
N SER A 74 -6.45 -3.29 8.31
CA SER A 74 -6.26 -1.94 8.84
C SER A 74 -7.62 -1.39 9.25
N ILE A 75 -7.70 -0.60 10.33
CA ILE A 75 -8.94 0.15 10.61
C ILE A 75 -9.34 1.08 9.45
N TYR A 76 -8.39 1.40 8.56
CA TYR A 76 -8.59 2.24 7.39
C TYR A 76 -8.87 1.44 6.11
N GLU A 77 -8.92 0.10 6.16
CA GLU A 77 -9.28 -0.71 5.00
C GLU A 77 -10.67 -0.32 4.48
N GLY A 78 -10.76 0.01 3.18
CA GLY A 78 -11.98 0.46 2.54
C GLY A 78 -12.42 1.89 2.89
N ALA A 79 -11.72 2.59 3.78
CA ALA A 79 -12.02 3.96 4.16
C ALA A 79 -11.89 4.91 2.98
N GLN A 80 -12.81 5.87 2.87
CA GLN A 80 -12.72 6.90 1.84
C GLN A 80 -11.61 7.89 2.22
N VAL A 81 -10.68 8.11 1.30
CA VAL A 81 -9.58 9.06 1.47
C VAL A 81 -9.49 10.02 0.30
N ARG A 82 -8.85 11.16 0.54
CA ARG A 82 -8.32 12.04 -0.50
C ARG A 82 -6.80 12.09 -0.40
N VAL A 83 -6.14 11.96 -1.53
CA VAL A 83 -4.67 11.96 -1.64
C VAL A 83 -4.27 13.15 -2.49
N LYS A 84 -3.38 13.99 -1.97
CA LYS A 84 -2.84 15.12 -2.72
C LYS A 84 -1.77 14.62 -3.68
N LEU A 85 -1.92 14.93 -4.96
CA LEU A 85 -0.89 14.65 -5.95
C LEU A 85 0.21 15.70 -5.85
N ASP A 86 1.46 15.30 -5.61
CA ASP A 86 2.62 16.15 -5.85
C ASP A 86 2.97 16.09 -7.35
N PRO A 87 2.75 17.17 -8.12
CA PRO A 87 3.02 17.18 -9.56
C PRO A 87 4.53 17.13 -9.90
N GLN A 88 5.43 17.32 -8.93
CA GLN A 88 6.88 17.29 -9.19
C GLN A 88 7.47 15.88 -9.19
N GLY A 89 6.71 14.83 -8.83
CA GLY A 89 7.18 13.45 -8.90
C GLY A 89 8.41 13.12 -8.05
N ASN A 90 8.95 14.10 -7.30
CA ASN A 90 10.04 13.94 -6.34
C ASN A 90 9.51 13.33 -5.04
N LYS A 91 8.75 12.24 -5.17
CA LYS A 91 8.49 11.35 -4.05
C LYS A 91 9.78 10.57 -3.85
N LEU A 92 10.65 11.07 -2.98
CA LEU A 92 11.62 10.21 -2.30
C LEU A 92 10.82 9.23 -1.47
N ALA A 93 10.39 8.14 -2.12
CA ALA A 93 9.74 7.04 -1.46
C ALA A 93 10.76 6.46 -0.49
N VAL A 94 10.57 6.70 0.80
CA VAL A 94 11.21 5.87 1.82
C VAL A 94 10.44 4.54 1.79
N LEU A 95 10.67 3.77 0.74
CA LEU A 95 10.28 2.37 0.73
C LEU A 95 11.17 1.70 1.76
N THR A 96 10.56 0.97 2.68
CA THR A 96 11.33 0.06 3.53
C THR A 96 12.16 -0.86 2.64
N GLU A 97 13.32 -1.32 3.14
CA GLU A 97 14.18 -2.22 2.35
C GLU A 97 13.39 -3.45 1.86
N LYS A 98 12.50 -3.97 2.70
CA LYS A 98 11.55 -5.04 2.38
C LYS A 98 10.63 -4.67 1.21
N SER A 99 9.94 -3.53 1.28
CA SER A 99 9.07 -3.05 0.18
C SER A 99 9.84 -2.84 -1.12
N LEU A 100 11.08 -2.38 -1.05
CA LEU A 100 11.95 -2.21 -2.22
C LEU A 100 12.36 -3.56 -2.85
N LYS A 101 12.72 -4.54 -2.02
CA LYS A 101 13.02 -5.92 -2.46
C LYS A 101 11.78 -6.55 -3.12
N ILE A 102 10.60 -6.41 -2.51
CA ILE A 102 9.33 -6.90 -3.06
C ILE A 102 8.99 -6.25 -4.40
N ASN A 103 9.09 -4.92 -4.50
CA ASN A 103 8.80 -4.19 -5.74
C ASN A 103 9.71 -4.63 -6.89
N LYS A 104 10.99 -4.93 -6.60
CA LYS A 104 11.92 -5.49 -7.60
C LYS A 104 11.48 -6.87 -8.10
N VAL A 105 11.07 -7.76 -7.19
CA VAL A 105 10.57 -9.10 -7.55
C VAL A 105 9.31 -8.99 -8.39
N MET A 106 8.35 -8.17 -7.97
CA MET A 106 7.10 -7.95 -8.71
C MET A 106 7.32 -7.32 -10.09
N PHE A 107 8.25 -6.36 -10.20
CA PHE A 107 8.63 -5.78 -11.48
C PHE A 107 9.23 -6.84 -12.41
N ALA A 108 10.20 -7.62 -11.92
CA ALA A 108 10.83 -8.69 -12.70
C ALA A 108 9.81 -9.74 -13.17
N LEU A 109 8.85 -10.11 -12.32
CA LEU A 109 7.77 -11.02 -12.68
C LEU A 109 6.86 -10.44 -13.77
N LYS A 110 6.42 -9.18 -13.63
CA LYS A 110 5.57 -8.49 -14.62
C LYS A 110 6.25 -8.34 -15.99
N GLN A 111 7.57 -8.15 -16.01
CA GLN A 111 8.36 -8.08 -17.25
C GLN A 111 8.72 -9.47 -17.82
N GLY A 112 8.39 -10.55 -17.12
CA GLY A 112 8.70 -11.92 -17.55
C GLY A 112 10.18 -12.30 -17.42
N PHE A 113 10.96 -11.55 -16.63
CA PHE A 113 12.37 -11.88 -16.36
C PHE A 113 12.53 -13.06 -15.40
N ILE A 114 11.52 -13.31 -14.58
CA ILE A 114 11.45 -14.44 -13.65
C ILE A 114 10.11 -15.16 -13.79
N THR A 115 10.10 -16.44 -13.42
CA THR A 115 8.87 -17.23 -13.32
C THR A 115 8.13 -16.97 -12.01
N HIS A 116 6.87 -17.40 -11.93
CA HIS A 116 6.10 -17.36 -10.69
C HIS A 116 6.78 -18.15 -9.56
N GLU A 117 7.39 -19.30 -9.88
CA GLU A 117 8.11 -20.12 -8.90
C GLU A 117 9.34 -19.39 -8.32
N GLN A 118 10.10 -18.70 -9.17
CA GLN A 118 11.25 -17.88 -8.74
C GLN A 118 10.81 -16.70 -7.89
N ALA A 119 9.67 -16.06 -8.22
CA ALA A 119 9.11 -15.01 -7.39
C ALA A 119 8.69 -15.54 -6.01
N THR A 120 8.02 -16.70 -5.95
CA THR A 120 7.64 -17.34 -4.68
C THR A 120 8.85 -17.64 -3.79
N GLN A 121 9.93 -18.17 -4.36
CA GLN A 121 11.17 -18.44 -3.59
C GLN A 121 11.80 -17.15 -3.06
N ALA A 122 11.83 -16.09 -3.87
CA ALA A 122 12.34 -14.79 -3.44
C ALA A 122 11.51 -14.20 -2.29
N PHE A 123 10.18 -14.35 -2.31
CA PHE A 123 9.32 -13.90 -1.20
C PHE A 123 9.53 -14.73 0.07
N LEU A 124 9.66 -16.06 -0.05
CA LEU A 124 9.94 -16.93 1.09
C LEU A 124 11.26 -16.55 1.79
N GLN A 125 12.29 -16.23 1.02
CA GLN A 125 13.58 -15.84 1.56
C GLN A 125 13.54 -14.49 2.29
N LEU A 126 12.74 -13.55 1.79
CA LEU A 126 12.52 -12.25 2.46
C LEU A 126 11.79 -12.40 3.80
N GLU A 127 10.94 -13.41 3.93
CA GLU A 127 10.22 -13.71 5.18
C GLU A 127 11.19 -14.23 6.24
N LEU A 128 12.09 -15.14 5.86
CA LEU A 128 13.13 -15.70 6.74
C LEU A 128 14.16 -14.66 7.22
N GLU A 129 14.45 -13.63 6.41
CA GLU A 129 15.38 -12.55 6.78
C GLU A 129 14.82 -11.57 7.84
N ASN A 130 13.50 -11.56 8.11
CA ASN A 130 12.88 -10.64 9.07
C ASN A 130 12.55 -11.28 10.44
N ASP A 131 12.79 -12.58 10.59
CA ASP A 131 12.57 -13.35 11.83
C ASP A 131 13.84 -13.46 12.73
N GLU A 132 14.95 -12.81 12.34
CA GLU A 132 16.19 -12.63 13.14
C GLU A 132 16.28 -11.21 13.75
#